data_AF-S7WUQ4-F1
#
_entry.id   AF-S7WUQ4-F1
#
_cell.length_a   1.000
_cell.length_b   1.000
_cell.length_c   1.000
_cell.angle_alpha   90.00
_cell.angle_beta   90.00
_cell.angle_gamma   90.00
#
_symmetry.space_group_name_H-M   'P 1'
#
loop_
_entity.id
_entity.type
_entity.pdbx_description
1 polymer ?
#
loop_
_entity_poly.entity_id
_entity_poly.type
_entity_poly.pdbx_seq_one_letter_code
_entity_poly.pdbx_strand_id
1 'polypeptide(L)'
;MIAYVDEDGNITSTPPDPTVKKKKIELEDIEVSVSKQAPIDPEDLRRKGKVTFFNESKGYGFIKDLESQDSIFVHVKGLVDDVRENDQVTFETEKTPKGLSAIDVKLAV
;
A
#
# COMPACT_ATOMS: atom_id res chain seq x y z
N MET A 1 -46.25 29.40 -25.51
CA MET A 1 -45.21 29.86 -24.57
C MET A 1 -44.50 28.62 -24.08
N ILE A 2 -43.23 28.43 -24.43
CA ILE A 2 -42.47 27.24 -24.04
C ILE A 2 -41.75 27.63 -22.74
N ALA A 3 -42.12 27.02 -21.62
CA ALA A 3 -41.50 27.28 -20.32
C ALA A 3 -40.35 26.27 -20.12
N TYR A 4 -39.19 26.76 -19.69
CA TYR A 4 -38.05 25.92 -19.31
C TYR A 4 -38.05 25.76 -17.79
N VAL A 5 -37.69 24.57 -17.32
CA VAL A 5 -37.56 24.27 -15.89
C VAL A 5 -36.08 24.33 -15.55
N ASP A 6 -35.70 25.14 -14.57
CA ASP A 6 -34.33 25.18 -14.04
C ASP A 6 -34.09 24.10 -12.96
N GLU A 7 -32.86 23.95 -12.48
CA GLU A 7 -32.45 22.89 -11.54
C GLU A 7 -33.14 22.96 -10.16
N ASP A 8 -33.81 24.08 -9.83
CA ASP A 8 -34.58 24.29 -8.59
C ASP A 8 -36.11 24.19 -8.82
N GLY A 9 -36.54 23.76 -10.02
CA GLY A 9 -37.94 23.50 -10.33
C GLY A 9 -38.78 24.75 -10.61
N ASN A 10 -38.16 25.90 -10.87
CA ASN A 10 -38.86 27.12 -11.21
C ASN A 10 -39.05 27.26 -12.72
N ILE A 11 -40.19 27.84 -13.12
CA ILE A 11 -40.52 28.10 -14.53
C ILE A 11 -39.81 29.37 -15.01
N THR A 12 -38.75 29.21 -15.78
CA THR A 12 -38.00 30.31 -16.39
C THR A 12 -38.26 30.38 -17.90
N SER A 13 -38.31 31.60 -18.44
CA SER A 13 -38.54 31.86 -19.87
C SER A 13 -37.25 31.92 -20.68
N THR A 14 -36.09 31.74 -20.02
CA THR A 14 -34.77 31.80 -20.65
C THR A 14 -34.27 30.37 -20.88
N PRO A 15 -34.02 29.94 -22.14
CA PRO A 15 -33.45 28.62 -22.43
C PRO A 15 -32.09 28.49 -21.73
N PRO A 16 -31.82 27.41 -20.99
CA PRO A 16 -30.54 27.23 -20.31
C PRO A 16 -29.40 27.13 -21.34
N ASP A 17 -28.48 28.08 -21.29
CA ASP A 17 -27.30 28.12 -22.16
C ASP A 17 -26.41 26.88 -21.96
N PRO A 18 -26.06 26.13 -23.02
CA PRO A 18 -25.32 24.86 -22.93
C PRO A 18 -23.82 25.01 -22.60
N THR A 19 -23.39 26.20 -22.16
CA THR A 19 -21.97 26.54 -21.96
C THR A 19 -21.53 26.51 -20.48
N VAL A 20 -22.41 26.11 -19.56
CA VAL A 20 -22.01 25.92 -18.16
C VAL A 20 -21.18 24.64 -18.06
N LYS A 21 -19.87 24.85 -17.97
CA LYS A 21 -18.80 23.85 -17.90
C LYS A 21 -19.19 22.72 -16.94
N LYS A 22 -19.25 21.48 -17.47
CA LYS A 22 -19.29 20.25 -16.68
C LYS A 22 -18.23 20.35 -15.60
N LYS A 23 -18.66 20.51 -14.34
CA LYS A 23 -17.78 20.46 -13.19
C LYS A 23 -17.23 19.03 -13.15
N LYS A 24 -15.94 18.90 -13.37
CA LYS A 24 -15.21 17.63 -13.32
C LYS A 24 -15.37 17.11 -11.90
N ILE A 25 -16.14 16.02 -11.75
CA ILE A 25 -16.30 15.34 -10.47
C ILE A 25 -14.97 14.64 -10.23
N GLU A 26 -14.18 15.13 -9.28
CA GLU A 26 -13.03 14.41 -8.74
C GLU A 26 -13.58 13.21 -7.96
N LEU A 27 -13.12 12.01 -8.30
CA LEU A 27 -13.67 10.72 -7.86
C LEU A 27 -13.36 10.41 -6.37
N GLU A 28 -12.97 11.41 -5.59
CA GLU A 28 -12.53 11.26 -4.21
C GLU A 28 -13.68 11.32 -3.17
N ASP A 29 -14.93 11.60 -3.58
CA ASP A 29 -16.06 11.83 -2.66
C ASP A 29 -17.12 10.69 -2.67
N ILE A 30 -16.74 9.47 -3.03
CA ILE A 30 -17.58 8.31 -2.70
C ILE A 30 -17.33 7.97 -1.22
N GLU A 31 -18.02 8.71 -0.35
CA GLU A 31 -18.12 8.44 1.09
C GLU A 31 -18.92 7.13 1.31
N VAL A 32 -18.26 5.99 1.12
CA VAL A 32 -18.71 4.76 1.77
C VAL A 32 -18.46 4.95 3.26
N SER A 33 -19.52 4.93 4.05
CA SER A 33 -19.53 5.06 5.51
C SER A 33 -18.73 3.95 6.22
N VAL A 34 -17.41 4.01 6.10
CA VAL A 34 -16.44 3.25 6.87
C VAL A 34 -15.49 4.28 7.45
N SER A 35 -15.29 4.25 8.77
CA SER A 35 -14.43 5.18 9.49
C SER A 35 -13.13 5.38 8.75
N LYS A 36 -12.84 6.64 8.38
CA LYS A 36 -11.62 7.13 7.72
C LYS A 36 -10.39 6.36 8.20
N GLN A 37 -10.03 5.30 7.49
CA GLN A 37 -8.70 4.73 7.64
C GLN A 37 -7.79 5.80 7.05
N ALA A 38 -6.91 6.37 7.89
CA ALA A 38 -5.78 7.11 7.39
C ALA A 38 -5.17 6.29 6.23
N PRO A 39 -4.73 6.93 5.13
CA PRO A 39 -3.98 6.20 4.12
C PRO A 39 -2.86 5.50 4.88
N ILE A 40 -2.91 4.17 4.91
CA ILE A 40 -1.78 3.38 5.39
C ILE A 40 -0.68 3.80 4.43
N ASP A 41 0.25 4.62 4.94
CA ASP A 41 1.42 4.97 4.17
C ASP A 41 2.03 3.64 3.73
N PRO A 42 2.29 3.43 2.42
CA PRO A 42 2.84 2.17 1.92
C PRO A 42 4.20 1.80 2.55
N GLU A 43 4.75 2.69 3.36
CA GLU A 43 5.91 2.50 4.23
C GLU A 43 5.65 1.50 5.37
N ASP A 44 4.42 1.32 5.85
CA ASP A 44 4.09 0.38 6.95
C ASP A 44 4.08 -1.10 6.51
N LEU A 45 4.08 -1.39 5.21
CA LEU A 45 4.26 -2.76 4.71
C LEU A 45 5.70 -3.26 4.88
N ARG A 46 6.64 -2.34 5.08
CA ARG A 46 8.07 -2.63 5.22
C ARG A 46 8.43 -2.86 6.67
N ARG A 47 8.45 -4.13 7.06
CA ARG A 47 8.85 -4.55 8.40
C ARG A 47 10.36 -4.44 8.56
N LYS A 48 10.79 -4.17 9.79
CA LYS A 48 12.21 -4.09 10.14
C LYS A 48 12.58 -5.30 10.98
N GLY A 49 13.73 -5.88 10.67
CA GLY A 49 14.26 -7.01 11.41
C GLY A 49 15.76 -7.04 11.41
N LYS A 50 16.28 -8.04 12.11
CA LYS A 50 17.70 -8.34 12.19
C LYS A 50 17.95 -9.73 11.67
N VAL A 51 18.93 -9.88 10.79
CA VAL A 51 19.36 -11.20 10.29
C VAL A 51 20.00 -11.96 11.44
N THR A 52 19.43 -13.09 11.82
CA THR A 52 19.97 -13.95 12.89
C THR A 52 20.88 -15.02 12.35
N PHE A 53 20.61 -15.51 11.14
CA PHE A 53 21.40 -16.52 10.48
C PHE A 53 21.25 -16.38 8.98
N PHE A 54 22.37 -16.39 8.26
CA PHE A 54 22.36 -16.43 6.79
C PHE A 54 23.46 -17.36 6.30
N ASN A 55 23.11 -18.25 5.38
CA ASN A 55 24.06 -19.16 4.75
C ASN A 55 24.15 -18.83 3.26
N GLU A 56 25.20 -18.11 2.87
CA GLU A 56 25.48 -17.72 1.49
C GLU A 56 25.64 -18.95 0.57
N SER A 57 26.33 -20.00 1.03
CA SER A 57 26.58 -21.20 0.22
C SER A 57 25.31 -21.99 -0.13
N LYS A 58 24.33 -22.03 0.79
CA LYS A 58 23.04 -22.71 0.57
C LYS A 58 21.92 -21.77 0.12
N GLY A 59 22.12 -20.47 0.27
CA GLY A 59 21.21 -19.42 -0.18
C GLY A 59 19.92 -19.29 0.63
N TYR A 60 19.97 -19.54 1.93
CA TYR A 60 18.82 -19.30 2.82
C TYR A 60 19.27 -18.72 4.16
N GLY A 61 18.32 -18.13 4.88
CA GLY A 61 18.54 -17.62 6.22
C GLY A 61 17.25 -17.36 6.97
N PHE A 62 17.41 -16.68 8.10
CA PHE A 62 16.32 -16.24 8.97
C PHE A 62 16.53 -14.80 9.40
N ILE A 63 15.43 -14.05 9.35
CA ILE A 63 15.35 -12.68 9.84
C ILE A 63 14.44 -12.70 11.05
N LYS A 64 14.91 -12.15 12.16
CA LYS A 64 14.08 -11.93 13.33
C LYS A 64 13.43 -10.57 13.22
N ASP A 65 12.11 -10.57 13.13
CA ASP A 65 11.31 -9.36 13.10
C ASP A 65 11.41 -8.61 14.44
N LEU A 66 11.54 -7.28 14.41
CA LEU A 66 11.65 -6.49 15.64
C LEU A 66 10.31 -6.29 16.36
N GLU A 67 9.20 -6.39 15.63
CA GLU A 67 7.86 -6.11 16.15
C GLU A 67 7.18 -7.39 16.65
N SER A 68 7.18 -8.43 15.80
CA SER A 68 6.58 -9.73 16.06
C SER A 68 7.50 -10.66 16.86
N GLN A 69 8.82 -10.41 16.87
CA GLN A 69 9.86 -11.32 17.36
C GLN A 69 9.90 -12.71 16.68
N ASP A 70 9.05 -12.93 15.69
CA ASP A 70 9.01 -14.15 14.90
C ASP A 70 10.25 -14.28 14.01
N SER A 71 10.61 -15.53 13.74
CA SER A 71 11.67 -15.87 12.78
C SER A 71 11.05 -16.05 11.40
N ILE A 72 11.32 -15.10 10.52
CA ILE A 72 10.86 -15.08 9.13
C ILE A 72 11.91 -15.78 8.27
N PHE A 73 11.47 -16.68 7.38
CA PHE A 73 12.37 -17.37 6.46
C PHE A 73 12.77 -16.45 5.30
N VAL A 74 14.05 -16.45 4.91
CA VAL A 74 14.54 -15.70 3.73
C VAL A 74 15.29 -16.63 2.77
N HIS A 75 15.10 -16.40 1.47
CA HIS A 75 15.79 -17.10 0.39
C HIS A 75 16.59 -16.09 -0.46
N VAL A 76 17.71 -16.51 -1.07
CA VAL A 76 18.50 -15.69 -2.01
C VAL A 76 17.75 -15.11 -3.19
N LYS A 77 16.53 -15.58 -3.45
CA LYS A 77 15.68 -15.04 -4.54
C LYS A 77 14.88 -13.81 -4.11
N GLY A 78 14.67 -13.64 -2.81
CA GLY A 78 13.96 -12.49 -2.24
C GLY A 78 14.90 -11.43 -1.67
N LEU A 79 16.22 -11.63 -1.78
CA LEU A 79 17.25 -10.68 -1.38
C LEU A 79 17.54 -9.73 -2.53
N VAL A 80 17.43 -8.43 -2.26
CA VAL A 80 17.78 -7.37 -3.23
C VAL A 80 19.25 -7.00 -3.06
N ASP A 81 19.71 -6.92 -1.80
CA ASP A 81 21.11 -6.71 -1.42
C ASP A 81 21.68 -7.94 -0.72
N ASP A 82 23.00 -8.07 -0.74
CA ASP A 82 23.72 -9.06 0.06
C ASP A 82 23.62 -8.71 1.54
N VAL A 83 22.90 -9.54 2.30
CA VAL A 83 22.75 -9.38 3.75
C VAL A 83 23.69 -10.31 4.50
N ARG A 84 24.28 -9.85 5.60
CA ARG A 84 25.12 -10.66 6.47
C ARG A 84 24.44 -10.94 7.80
N GLU A 85 24.99 -11.89 8.53
CA GLU A 85 24.57 -12.14 9.90
C GLU A 85 24.73 -10.86 10.74
N ASN A 86 23.71 -10.58 11.57
CA ASN A 86 23.58 -9.39 12.41
C ASN A 86 23.21 -8.07 11.72
N ASP A 87 23.02 -8.05 10.41
CA ASP A 87 22.57 -6.82 9.74
C ASP A 87 21.11 -6.49 10.05
N GLN A 88 20.83 -5.20 10.08
CA GLN A 88 19.46 -4.69 10.11
C GLN A 88 18.94 -4.60 8.68
N VAL A 89 17.76 -5.15 8.48
CA VAL A 89 17.15 -5.27 7.15
C VAL A 89 15.71 -4.83 7.21
N THR A 90 15.26 -4.28 6.10
CA THR A 90 13.86 -3.96 5.85
C THR A 90 13.34 -4.96 4.84
N PHE A 91 12.19 -5.57 5.11
CA PHE A 91 11.63 -6.62 4.26
C PHE A 91 10.11 -6.62 4.33
N GLU A 92 9.49 -7.24 3.33
CA GLU A 92 8.06 -7.49 3.33
C GLU A 92 7.79 -8.96 3.68
N THR A 93 6.74 -9.21 4.44
CA THR A 93 6.34 -10.57 4.82
C THR A 93 5.24 -11.09 3.91
N GLU A 94 5.48 -12.23 3.27
CA GLU A 94 4.49 -12.95 2.47
C GLU A 94 4.13 -14.29 3.11
N LYS A 95 2.85 -14.67 3.06
CA LYS A 95 2.37 -15.97 3.53
C LYS A 95 2.53 -17.00 2.42
N THR A 96 3.42 -17.96 2.63
CA THR A 96 3.62 -19.10 1.72
C THR A 96 3.10 -20.40 2.35
N PRO A 97 2.89 -21.48 1.58
CA PRO A 97 2.50 -22.78 2.12
C PRO A 97 3.49 -23.36 3.16
N LYS A 98 4.72 -22.84 3.19
CA LYS A 98 5.78 -23.25 4.13
C LYS A 98 5.92 -22.31 5.34
N GLY A 99 5.07 -21.28 5.45
CA GLY A 99 5.10 -20.28 6.52
C GLY A 99 5.36 -18.87 6.01
N LEU A 100 5.76 -17.98 6.94
CA LEU A 100 6.10 -16.59 6.63
C LEU A 100 7.45 -16.53 5.92
N SER A 101 7.46 -15.96 4.72
CA SER A 101 8.66 -15.73 3.92
C SER A 101 8.91 -14.23 3.79
N ALA A 102 10.17 -13.81 3.86
CA ALA A 102 10.58 -12.46 3.56
C ALA A 102 10.83 -12.32 2.05
N ILE A 103 10.32 -11.23 1.48
CA ILE A 103 10.56 -10.80 0.10
C ILE A 103 11.03 -9.35 0.10
N ASP A 104 11.67 -8.93 -1.00
CA ASP A 104 12.22 -7.58 -1.21
C ASP A 104 13.13 -7.12 -0.04
N VAL A 105 13.99 -8.03 0.44
CA VAL A 105 14.87 -7.75 1.59
C VAL A 105 15.97 -6.78 1.18
N LYS A 106 16.02 -5.64 1.87
CA LYS A 106 16.98 -4.55 1.68
C LYS A 106 17.74 -4.27 2.96
N LEU A 107 19.01 -3.87 2.83
CA LEU A 107 19.80 -3.44 3.97
C LEU A 107 19.24 -2.10 4.51
N ALA A 108 18.93 -2.04 5.81
CA ALA A 108 18.63 -0.79 6.46
C ALA A 108 19.97 -0.14 6.86
N VAL A 109 20.44 0.79 6.03
CA VAL A 109 21.69 1.56 6.25
C VAL A 109 21.52 2.57 7.39
#